data_AF-A0A817J016-F1
#
_entry.id   AF-A0A817J016-F1
#
_cell.length_a   1.000
_cell.length_b   1.000
_cell.length_c   1.000
_cell.angle_alpha   90.00
_cell.angle_beta   90.00
_cell.angle_gamma   90.00
#
_symmetry.space_group_name_H-M   'P 1'
#
loop_
_entity.id
_entity.type
_entity.pdbx_description
1 polymer ?
#
loop_
_entity_poly.entity_id
_entity_poly.type
_entity_poly.pdbx_seq_one_letter_code
_entity_poly.pdbx_strand_id
1 'polypeptide(L)'
;MMCISNIDDILQVVQMIRAEPDEEYKYLFEETQDFAKLVETTIEMPRITKRQSNRNNIPASSAYDYFKLNIFIPLLDHFLVAIKDRFNEHAKKAAAISSIVPQYIGNKNYDDLATALEIYQKFLPGSSTEIKSEFLLWKKRWTQLITDNDSNPLSPSSINNYNSPTKKRKEQIILPDTAIDAYLQCSEAFYPNLKILLKIFSTLPVSTSTAERTFSVLKLLKSYLRSTMSENRLNGLAMMYIYRDFDVNIDSVIDEFAKKNRRLVF
;
A
#
# COMPACT_ATOMS: atom_id res chain seq x y z
N MET A 1 -7.04 -11.63 0.20
CA MET A 1 -6.52 -12.26 1.43
C MET A 1 -5.40 -13.28 1.19
N MET A 2 -5.36 -14.04 0.07
CA MET A 2 -4.22 -14.91 -0.29
C MET A 2 -2.86 -14.19 -0.30
N CYS A 3 -2.85 -12.88 -0.58
CA CYS A 3 -1.61 -12.12 -0.57
C CYS A 3 -0.97 -12.03 0.83
N ILE A 4 -1.75 -12.09 1.93
CA ILE A 4 -1.20 -11.95 3.28
C ILE A 4 -0.50 -13.24 3.73
N SER A 5 -1.04 -14.40 3.37
CA SER A 5 -0.41 -15.69 3.69
C SER A 5 0.94 -15.84 3.01
N ASN A 6 1.08 -15.36 1.78
CA ASN A 6 2.30 -15.54 1.00
C ASN A 6 3.43 -14.56 1.40
N ILE A 7 3.14 -13.53 2.20
CA ILE A 7 4.15 -12.53 2.59
C ILE A 7 5.14 -13.11 3.58
N ASP A 8 4.67 -13.95 4.49
CA ASP A 8 5.55 -14.61 5.46
C ASP A 8 6.51 -15.56 4.73
N ASP A 9 6.02 -16.29 3.71
CA ASP A 9 6.86 -17.12 2.82
C ASP A 9 7.89 -16.27 2.05
N ILE A 10 7.48 -15.14 1.46
CA ILE A 10 8.39 -14.22 0.75
C ILE A 10 9.47 -13.68 1.70
N LEU A 11 9.08 -13.27 2.91
CA LEU A 11 10.03 -12.80 3.92
C LEU A 11 11.04 -13.88 4.30
N GLN A 12 10.58 -15.13 4.41
CA GLN A 12 11.45 -16.27 4.71
C GLN A 12 12.44 -16.52 3.57
N VAL A 13 11.97 -16.57 2.32
CA VAL A 13 12.84 -16.77 1.14
C VAL A 13 13.90 -15.67 1.05
N VAL A 14 13.50 -14.40 1.18
CA VAL A 14 14.46 -13.28 1.10
C VAL A 14 15.45 -13.30 2.29
N GLN A 15 15.01 -13.74 3.47
CA GLN A 15 15.92 -13.93 4.61
C GLN A 15 16.92 -15.06 4.38
N MET A 16 16.51 -16.15 3.71
CA MET A 16 17.41 -17.23 3.33
C MET A 16 18.47 -16.73 2.34
N ILE A 17 18.06 -16.01 1.30
CA ILE A 17 18.98 -15.38 0.34
C ILE A 17 19.92 -14.41 1.06
N ARG A 18 19.42 -13.67 2.05
CA ARG A 18 20.24 -12.73 2.82
C ARG A 18 21.26 -13.43 3.73
N ALA A 19 20.94 -14.62 4.22
CA ALA A 19 21.82 -15.44 5.06
C ALA A 19 22.92 -16.12 4.24
N GLU A 20 22.59 -16.61 3.04
CA GLU A 20 23.52 -17.25 2.12
C GLU A 20 23.43 -16.61 0.73
N PRO A 21 24.02 -15.41 0.55
CA PRO A 21 23.81 -14.60 -0.66
C PRO A 21 24.60 -15.09 -1.86
N ASP A 22 25.53 -16.01 -1.70
CA ASP A 22 26.61 -16.26 -2.66
C ASP A 22 26.11 -16.95 -3.93
N GLU A 23 25.21 -17.93 -3.82
CA GLU A 23 24.69 -18.66 -4.97
C GLU A 23 23.79 -17.76 -5.85
N GLU A 24 22.78 -17.14 -5.25
CA GLU A 24 21.85 -16.25 -5.96
C GLU A 24 22.54 -15.01 -6.53
N TYR A 25 23.47 -14.42 -5.77
CA TYR A 25 24.22 -13.28 -6.26
C TYR A 25 25.12 -13.66 -7.44
N LYS A 26 25.76 -14.82 -7.39
CA LYS A 26 26.59 -15.31 -8.49
C LYS A 26 25.77 -15.46 -9.77
N TYR A 27 24.61 -16.10 -9.68
CA TYR A 27 23.69 -16.26 -10.82
C TYR A 27 23.30 -14.91 -11.42
N LEU A 28 22.83 -13.97 -10.60
CA LEU A 28 22.45 -12.62 -11.04
C LEU A 28 23.63 -11.86 -11.65
N PHE A 29 24.83 -12.00 -11.08
CA PHE A 29 26.01 -11.32 -11.61
C PHE A 29 26.42 -11.88 -12.97
N GLU A 30 26.40 -13.20 -13.16
CA GLU A 30 26.67 -13.84 -14.45
C GLU A 30 25.68 -13.39 -15.53
N GLU A 31 24.38 -13.35 -15.21
CA GLU A 31 23.34 -12.83 -16.12
C GLU A 31 23.60 -11.36 -16.49
N THR A 32 23.95 -10.51 -15.52
CA THR A 32 24.30 -9.11 -15.79
C THR A 32 25.55 -8.98 -16.65
N GLN A 33 26.51 -9.89 -16.50
CA GLN A 33 27.74 -9.90 -17.29
C GLN A 33 27.46 -10.29 -18.74
N ASP A 34 26.55 -11.24 -18.96
CA ASP A 34 26.12 -11.63 -20.31
C ASP A 34 25.32 -10.50 -20.99
N PHE A 35 24.47 -9.80 -20.23
CA PHE A 35 23.80 -8.60 -20.72
C PHE A 35 24.77 -7.47 -21.05
N ALA A 36 25.80 -7.25 -20.23
CA ALA A 36 26.82 -6.23 -20.47
C ALA A 36 27.62 -6.52 -21.75
N LYS A 37 27.96 -7.79 -22.01
CA LYS A 37 28.61 -8.23 -23.25
C LYS A 37 27.74 -7.94 -24.49
N LEU A 38 26.42 -8.16 -24.39
CA LEU A 38 25.48 -7.86 -25.48
C LEU A 38 25.47 -6.37 -25.85
N VAL A 39 25.66 -5.50 -24.86
CA VAL A 39 25.71 -4.03 -25.02
C VAL A 39 27.14 -3.54 -25.29
N GLU A 40 28.11 -4.44 -25.48
CA GLU A 40 29.54 -4.13 -25.68
C GLU A 40 30.14 -3.28 -24.53
N THR A 41 29.68 -3.52 -23.30
CA THR A 41 30.13 -2.82 -22.09
C THR A 41 30.77 -3.77 -21.08
N THR A 42 31.71 -3.26 -20.28
CA THR A 42 32.39 -4.01 -19.21
C THR A 42 31.89 -3.58 -17.84
N ILE A 43 31.71 -4.55 -16.94
CA ILE A 43 31.35 -4.30 -15.55
C ILE A 43 32.63 -3.94 -14.78
N GLU A 44 32.82 -2.66 -14.51
CA GLU A 44 33.95 -2.15 -13.75
C GLU A 44 33.54 -1.59 -12.39
N MET A 45 34.51 -1.54 -11.48
CA MET A 45 34.28 -0.93 -10.18
C MET A 45 34.03 0.57 -10.37
N PRO A 46 32.91 1.12 -9.84
CA PRO A 46 32.63 2.52 -9.98
C PRO A 46 33.65 3.37 -9.23
N ARG A 47 33.90 4.59 -9.71
CA ARG A 47 34.86 5.51 -9.09
C ARG A 47 34.48 5.85 -7.65
N ILE A 48 35.39 5.58 -6.70
CA ILE A 48 35.20 5.88 -5.27
C ILE A 48 35.92 7.17 -4.89
N THR A 49 35.23 8.06 -4.16
CA THR A 49 35.79 9.31 -3.63
C THR A 49 36.32 9.11 -2.21
N LYS A 50 37.51 9.64 -1.88
CA LYS A 50 38.16 9.46 -0.56
C LYS A 50 37.42 10.04 0.64
N ARG A 51 36.56 11.06 0.44
CA ARG A 51 35.70 11.62 1.50
C ARG A 51 34.24 11.30 1.17
N GLN A 52 33.62 10.45 1.99
CA GLN A 52 32.19 10.14 1.93
C GLN A 52 31.67 10.14 3.36
N SER A 53 30.66 10.97 3.65
CA SER A 53 30.05 11.06 4.98
C SER A 53 28.72 10.31 5.09
N ASN A 54 28.02 10.12 3.97
CA ASN A 54 26.61 9.69 3.97
C ASN A 54 26.35 8.36 3.23
N ARG A 55 27.36 7.72 2.66
CA ARG A 55 27.22 6.42 1.96
C ARG A 55 28.05 5.36 2.66
N ASN A 56 27.43 4.22 2.95
CA ASN A 56 28.16 3.00 3.23
C ASN A 56 28.76 2.50 1.92
N ASN A 57 30.07 2.60 1.81
CA ASN A 57 30.82 2.09 0.68
C ASN A 57 31.92 1.19 1.22
N ILE A 58 31.53 -0.04 1.50
CA ILE A 58 32.42 -1.07 2.06
C ILE A 58 33.53 -1.30 1.03
N PRO A 59 34.81 -1.24 1.46
CA PRO A 59 35.93 -1.45 0.55
C PRO A 59 35.83 -2.85 -0.06
N ALA A 60 36.06 -2.93 -1.37
CA ALA A 60 35.98 -4.16 -2.14
C ALA A 60 37.17 -4.26 -3.11
N SER A 61 37.65 -5.49 -3.31
CA SER A 61 38.79 -5.80 -4.18
C SER A 61 38.41 -5.94 -5.66
N SER A 62 37.16 -6.30 -5.94
CA SER A 62 36.65 -6.58 -7.28
C SER A 62 35.31 -5.89 -7.51
N ALA A 63 34.91 -5.72 -8.78
CA ALA A 63 33.57 -5.24 -9.12
C ALA A 63 32.50 -6.22 -8.58
N TYR A 64 32.77 -7.52 -8.62
CA TYR A 64 31.92 -8.56 -8.05
C TYR A 64 31.66 -8.35 -6.56
N ASP A 65 32.71 -8.19 -5.75
CA ASP A 65 32.56 -7.97 -4.31
C ASP A 65 31.89 -6.62 -4.00
N TYR A 66 32.21 -5.59 -4.79
CA TYR A 66 31.66 -4.25 -4.62
C TYR A 66 30.14 -4.25 -4.76
N PHE A 67 29.61 -4.83 -5.84
CA PHE A 67 28.18 -4.85 -6.10
C PHE A 67 27.42 -5.75 -5.12
N LYS A 68 28.05 -6.83 -4.64
CA LYS A 68 27.50 -7.69 -3.59
C LYS A 68 27.27 -6.91 -2.30
N LEU A 69 28.32 -6.25 -1.80
CA LEU A 69 28.34 -5.61 -0.49
C LEU A 69 27.59 -4.28 -0.46
N ASN A 70 27.66 -3.49 -1.54
CA ASN A 70 27.14 -2.13 -1.56
C ASN A 70 25.79 -1.98 -2.28
N ILE A 71 25.36 -2.98 -3.06
CA ILE A 71 24.07 -2.95 -3.76
C ILE A 71 23.18 -4.13 -3.33
N PHE A 72 23.62 -5.36 -3.59
CA PHE A 72 22.78 -6.55 -3.42
C PHE A 72 22.31 -6.73 -1.96
N ILE A 73 23.26 -6.79 -1.02
CA ILE A 73 22.95 -6.95 0.41
C ILE A 73 22.08 -5.77 0.94
N PRO A 74 22.45 -4.49 0.73
CA PRO A 74 21.63 -3.37 1.17
C PRO A 74 20.24 -3.35 0.53
N LEU A 75 20.10 -3.80 -0.71
CA LEU A 75 18.80 -3.92 -1.39
C LEU A 75 17.90 -4.94 -0.69
N LEU A 76 18.43 -6.13 -0.37
CA LEU A 76 17.70 -7.16 0.37
C LEU A 76 17.30 -6.65 1.77
N ASP A 77 18.22 -6.00 2.48
CA ASP A 77 17.95 -5.43 3.80
C ASP A 77 16.83 -4.38 3.72
N HIS A 78 16.91 -3.46 2.75
CA HIS A 78 15.87 -2.45 2.53
C HIS A 78 14.52 -3.10 2.15
N PHE A 79 14.53 -4.12 1.30
CA PHE A 79 13.32 -4.82 0.89
C PHE A 79 12.65 -5.54 2.06
N LEU A 80 13.43 -6.21 2.91
CA LEU A 80 12.93 -6.85 4.13
C LEU A 80 12.30 -5.84 5.08
N VAL A 81 12.95 -4.70 5.32
CA VAL A 81 12.41 -3.62 6.16
C VAL A 81 11.12 -3.08 5.53
N ALA A 82 11.12 -2.77 4.24
CA ALA A 82 9.96 -2.21 3.55
C ALA A 82 8.74 -3.15 3.59
N ILE A 83 8.92 -4.46 3.40
CA ILE A 83 7.83 -5.43 3.51
C ILE A 83 7.35 -5.55 4.97
N LYS A 84 8.26 -5.64 5.94
CA LYS A 84 7.90 -5.73 7.36
C LYS A 84 7.11 -4.51 7.84
N ASP A 85 7.55 -3.31 7.45
CA ASP A 85 6.87 -2.07 7.80
C ASP A 85 5.49 -1.99 7.13
N ARG A 86 5.40 -2.41 5.87
CA ARG A 86 4.15 -2.41 5.10
C ARG A 86 3.12 -3.40 5.63
N PHE A 87 3.55 -4.60 6.02
CA PHE A 87 2.69 -5.68 6.51
C PHE A 87 2.91 -5.95 7.99
N ASN A 88 2.94 -4.87 8.76
CA ASN A 88 3.02 -4.94 10.21
C ASN A 88 1.76 -5.57 10.83
N GLU A 89 1.84 -5.89 12.12
CA GLU A 89 0.74 -6.49 12.88
C GLU A 89 -0.58 -5.71 12.77
N HIS A 90 -0.49 -4.37 12.75
CA HIS A 90 -1.67 -3.52 12.60
C HIS A 90 -2.32 -3.68 11.22
N ALA A 91 -1.53 -3.70 10.15
CA ALA A 91 -2.01 -3.92 8.79
C ALA A 91 -2.62 -5.33 8.63
N LYS A 92 -2.00 -6.35 9.24
CA LYS A 92 -2.54 -7.72 9.29
C LYS A 92 -3.89 -7.77 10.01
N LYS A 93 -4.01 -7.14 11.18
CA LYS A 93 -5.27 -7.04 11.94
C LYS A 93 -6.34 -6.23 11.19
N ALA A 94 -5.96 -5.13 10.53
CA ALA A 94 -6.90 -4.32 9.76
C ALA A 94 -7.41 -5.04 8.50
N ALA A 95 -6.66 -5.99 7.95
CA ALA A 95 -7.12 -6.81 6.83
C ALA A 95 -8.35 -7.66 7.17
N ALA A 96 -8.64 -7.93 8.45
CA ALA A 96 -9.87 -8.59 8.86
C ALA A 96 -11.12 -7.78 8.48
N ILE A 97 -11.02 -6.46 8.34
CA ILE A 97 -12.13 -5.59 7.85
C ILE A 97 -12.54 -5.97 6.42
N SER A 98 -11.65 -6.59 5.63
CA SER A 98 -11.99 -7.03 4.28
C SER A 98 -13.06 -8.13 4.26
N SER A 99 -13.41 -8.74 5.41
CA SER A 99 -14.55 -9.65 5.54
C SER A 99 -15.91 -8.97 5.31
N ILE A 100 -15.98 -7.64 5.42
CA ILE A 100 -17.20 -6.84 5.19
C ILE A 100 -17.38 -6.53 3.70
N VAL A 101 -16.32 -6.64 2.89
CA VAL A 101 -16.39 -6.39 1.45
C VAL A 101 -17.28 -7.47 0.80
N PRO A 102 -18.37 -7.06 0.11
CA PRO A 102 -19.38 -8.01 -0.39
C PRO A 102 -18.84 -9.14 -1.26
N GLN A 103 -17.81 -8.92 -2.06
CA GLN A 103 -17.18 -9.99 -2.85
C GLN A 103 -16.63 -11.15 -1.99
N TYR A 104 -16.22 -10.87 -0.76
CA TYR A 104 -15.62 -11.86 0.14
C TYR A 104 -16.53 -12.28 1.30
N ILE A 105 -17.71 -11.66 1.45
CA ILE A 105 -18.55 -11.82 2.64
C ILE A 105 -19.20 -13.20 2.76
N GLY A 106 -19.44 -13.88 1.63
CA GLY A 106 -20.13 -15.18 1.61
C GLY A 106 -19.42 -16.23 2.47
N ASN A 107 -18.09 -16.29 2.36
CA ASN A 107 -17.25 -17.27 3.04
C ASN A 107 -16.79 -16.83 4.44
N LYS A 108 -17.24 -15.67 4.93
CA LYS A 108 -16.73 -15.04 6.16
C LYS A 108 -17.78 -15.00 7.28
N ASN A 109 -17.32 -15.11 8.51
CA ASN A 109 -18.14 -15.09 9.72
C ASN A 109 -17.84 -13.84 10.56
N TYR A 110 -18.71 -13.55 11.53
CA TYR A 110 -18.49 -12.42 12.43
C TYR A 110 -17.17 -12.55 13.21
N ASP A 111 -16.78 -13.77 13.57
CA ASP A 111 -15.55 -14.02 14.32
C ASP A 111 -14.29 -13.65 13.53
N ASP A 112 -14.38 -13.60 12.19
CA ASP A 112 -13.29 -13.11 11.34
C ASP A 112 -13.00 -11.62 11.55
N LEU A 113 -13.95 -10.83 12.11
CA LEU A 113 -13.75 -9.42 12.46
C LEU A 113 -13.11 -9.22 13.84
N ALA A 114 -12.97 -10.26 14.66
CA ALA A 114 -12.55 -10.13 16.06
C ALA A 114 -11.22 -9.37 16.21
N THR A 115 -10.25 -9.67 15.34
CA THR A 115 -8.92 -9.03 15.36
C THR A 115 -8.96 -7.56 14.96
N ALA A 116 -9.87 -7.16 14.07
CA ALA A 116 -10.09 -5.75 13.74
C ALA A 116 -10.82 -5.02 14.87
N LEU A 117 -11.82 -5.65 15.48
CA LEU A 117 -12.58 -5.06 16.57
C LEU A 117 -11.72 -4.80 17.81
N GLU A 118 -10.73 -5.64 18.09
CA GLU A 118 -9.74 -5.39 19.17
C GLU A 118 -9.11 -3.98 19.08
N ILE A 119 -8.87 -3.48 17.87
CA ILE A 119 -8.25 -2.16 17.63
C ILE A 119 -9.31 -1.07 17.46
N TYR A 120 -10.32 -1.33 16.63
CA TYR A 120 -11.21 -0.29 16.12
C TYR A 120 -12.51 -0.13 16.89
N GLN A 121 -12.84 -1.03 17.82
CA GLN A 121 -14.09 -0.97 18.61
C GLN A 121 -14.31 0.41 19.23
N LYS A 122 -13.25 1.05 19.73
CA LYS A 122 -13.31 2.39 20.36
C LYS A 122 -13.76 3.52 19.42
N PHE A 123 -13.67 3.32 18.11
CA PHE A 123 -14.08 4.30 17.10
C PHE A 123 -15.49 4.03 16.56
N LEU A 124 -16.13 2.94 17.00
CA LEU A 124 -17.46 2.56 16.56
C LEU A 124 -18.51 3.07 17.54
N PRO A 125 -19.64 3.60 17.05
CA PRO A 125 -20.72 4.10 17.91
C PRO A 125 -21.47 2.98 18.65
N GLY A 126 -21.47 1.76 18.12
CA GLY A 126 -22.23 0.64 18.66
C GLY A 126 -21.43 -0.36 19.50
N SER A 127 -22.17 -1.10 20.32
CA SER A 127 -21.69 -2.26 21.08
C SER A 127 -21.36 -3.46 20.17
N SER A 128 -20.58 -4.43 20.68
CA SER A 128 -20.24 -5.66 19.93
C SER A 128 -21.47 -6.42 19.43
N THR A 129 -22.58 -6.40 20.17
CA THR A 129 -23.83 -7.01 19.76
C THR A 129 -24.49 -6.31 18.57
N GLU A 130 -24.44 -4.98 18.53
CA GLU A 130 -24.98 -4.18 17.43
C GLU A 130 -24.16 -4.40 16.16
N ILE A 131 -22.82 -4.41 16.27
CA ILE A 131 -21.91 -4.68 15.15
C ILE A 131 -22.17 -6.09 14.58
N LYS A 132 -22.36 -7.09 15.45
CA LYS A 132 -22.72 -8.45 15.03
C LYS A 132 -24.03 -8.49 14.27
N SER A 133 -25.05 -7.77 14.75
CA SER A 133 -26.36 -7.71 14.08
C SER A 133 -26.26 -7.05 12.70
N GLU A 134 -25.54 -5.93 12.59
CA GLU A 134 -25.29 -5.25 11.32
C GLU A 134 -24.54 -6.15 10.34
N PHE A 135 -23.49 -6.84 10.80
CA PHE A 135 -22.72 -7.77 9.97
C PHE A 135 -23.60 -8.89 9.41
N LEU A 136 -24.44 -9.52 10.24
CA LEU A 136 -25.33 -10.60 9.80
C LEU A 136 -26.37 -10.10 8.78
N LEU A 137 -26.94 -8.92 9.01
CA LEU A 137 -27.88 -8.30 8.08
C LEU A 137 -27.21 -7.93 6.75
N TRP A 138 -25.99 -7.39 6.81
CA TRP A 138 -25.19 -7.04 5.65
C TRP A 138 -24.81 -8.29 4.84
N LYS A 139 -24.34 -9.35 5.50
CA LYS A 139 -24.07 -10.65 4.88
C LYS A 139 -25.33 -11.19 4.20
N LYS A 140 -26.46 -11.22 4.90
CA LYS A 140 -27.73 -11.72 4.36
C LYS A 140 -28.16 -10.96 3.10
N ARG A 141 -28.08 -9.63 3.13
CA ARG A 141 -28.40 -8.76 1.99
C ARG A 141 -27.58 -9.13 0.75
N TRP A 142 -26.27 -9.30 0.90
CA TRP A 142 -25.39 -9.61 -0.23
C TRP A 142 -25.50 -11.06 -0.70
N THR A 143 -25.70 -12.02 0.21
CA THR A 143 -25.92 -13.42 -0.18
C THR A 143 -27.22 -13.64 -0.95
N GLN A 144 -28.29 -12.90 -0.61
CA GLN A 144 -29.56 -12.98 -1.33
C GLN A 144 -29.43 -12.49 -2.78
N LEU A 145 -28.66 -11.42 -3.00
CA LEU A 145 -28.39 -10.90 -4.35
C LEU A 145 -27.58 -11.87 -5.23
N ILE A 146 -26.78 -12.75 -4.62
CA ILE A 146 -26.06 -13.81 -5.34
C ILE A 146 -27.02 -14.94 -5.74
N THR A 147 -27.88 -15.41 -4.81
CA THR A 147 -28.84 -16.50 -5.07
C THR A 147 -29.95 -16.13 -6.06
N ASP A 148 -30.37 -14.86 -6.08
CA ASP A 148 -31.38 -14.35 -7.03
C ASP A 148 -30.80 -14.19 -8.45
N ASN A 149 -29.47 -14.18 -8.59
CA ASN A 149 -28.77 -14.11 -9.89
C ASN A 149 -28.56 -15.50 -10.53
N ASP A 150 -28.33 -16.55 -9.72
CA ASP A 150 -28.09 -17.92 -10.23
C ASP A 150 -29.37 -18.67 -10.64
N SER A 151 -30.55 -18.20 -10.19
CA SER A 151 -31.84 -18.86 -10.45
C SER A 151 -32.49 -18.50 -11.80
N ASN A 152 -31.71 -18.02 -12.78
CA ASN A 152 -32.22 -17.82 -14.14
C ASN A 152 -31.33 -18.43 -15.26
N PRO A 153 -31.24 -19.77 -15.35
CA PRO A 153 -31.05 -20.46 -16.62
C PRO A 153 -32.42 -20.79 -17.24
N LEU A 154 -32.56 -20.47 -18.51
CA LEU A 154 -33.73 -20.70 -19.37
C LEU A 154 -34.53 -21.99 -19.07
N SER A 155 -35.85 -21.84 -18.96
CA SER A 155 -36.79 -22.87 -19.41
C SER A 155 -37.65 -22.29 -20.54
N PRO A 156 -37.71 -22.93 -21.73
CA PRO A 156 -38.64 -22.54 -22.78
C PRO A 156 -40.00 -23.19 -22.52
N SER A 157 -41.07 -22.48 -22.94
CA SER A 157 -42.52 -22.77 -22.80
C SER A 157 -43.12 -22.30 -21.47
N SER A 158 -44.05 -21.34 -21.44
CA SER A 158 -45.25 -21.26 -22.26
C SER A 158 -45.72 -19.81 -22.48
N ILE A 159 -46.35 -19.62 -23.64
CA ILE A 159 -46.97 -18.39 -24.15
C ILE A 159 -48.06 -17.89 -23.18
N ASN A 160 -48.07 -16.59 -22.86
CA ASN A 160 -49.24 -15.72 -23.07
C ASN A 160 -48.94 -14.22 -22.87
N ASN A 161 -49.36 -13.47 -23.87
CA ASN A 161 -49.28 -12.02 -24.06
C ASN A 161 -49.98 -11.20 -22.98
N TYR A 162 -49.45 -10.02 -22.64
CA TYR A 162 -50.16 -8.72 -22.63
C TYR A 162 -49.13 -7.56 -22.67
N ASN A 163 -49.48 -6.49 -23.39
CA ASN A 163 -48.58 -5.45 -23.92
C ASN A 163 -48.21 -4.30 -22.95
N SER A 164 -47.06 -3.69 -23.26
CA SER A 164 -46.69 -2.25 -23.08
C SER A 164 -45.97 -1.79 -21.79
N PRO A 165 -45.21 -0.65 -21.82
CA PRO A 165 -43.74 -0.73 -21.85
C PRO A 165 -43.03 0.18 -20.84
N THR A 166 -42.10 -0.36 -20.06
CA THR A 166 -40.91 0.40 -19.62
C THR A 166 -39.75 -0.55 -19.47
N LYS A 167 -38.94 -0.67 -20.52
CA LYS A 167 -37.73 -1.47 -20.58
C LYS A 167 -36.63 -0.78 -19.74
N LYS A 168 -36.72 -0.86 -18.41
CA LYS A 168 -35.55 -0.61 -17.55
C LYS A 168 -34.57 -1.75 -17.83
N ARG A 169 -33.46 -1.45 -18.51
CA ARG A 169 -32.32 -2.37 -18.62
C ARG A 169 -32.03 -2.89 -17.22
N LYS A 170 -32.11 -4.22 -17.01
CA LYS A 170 -31.58 -4.85 -15.80
C LYS A 170 -30.07 -4.60 -15.82
N GLU A 171 -29.62 -3.61 -15.07
CA GLU A 171 -28.20 -3.45 -14.77
C GLU A 171 -27.79 -4.72 -14.02
N GLN A 172 -26.83 -5.46 -14.58
CA GLN A 172 -26.20 -6.57 -13.86
C GLN A 172 -25.60 -6.00 -12.58
N ILE A 173 -26.10 -6.42 -11.42
CA ILE A 173 -25.59 -5.96 -10.13
C ILE A 173 -24.24 -6.64 -9.92
N ILE A 174 -23.16 -5.91 -10.21
CA ILE A 174 -21.79 -6.33 -9.95
C ILE A 174 -21.55 -6.19 -8.45
N LEU A 175 -21.10 -7.27 -7.79
CA LEU A 175 -20.71 -7.19 -6.38
C LEU A 175 -19.51 -6.25 -6.25
N PRO A 176 -19.50 -5.37 -5.24
CA PRO A 176 -18.35 -4.50 -5.02
C PRO A 176 -17.15 -5.34 -4.55
N ASP A 177 -16.10 -5.34 -5.38
CA ASP A 177 -14.81 -5.97 -5.11
C ASP A 177 -13.90 -5.09 -4.25
N THR A 178 -14.15 -3.78 -4.25
CA THR A 178 -13.34 -2.79 -3.55
C THR A 178 -14.03 -2.28 -2.30
N ALA A 179 -13.24 -1.97 -1.26
CA ALA A 179 -13.70 -1.31 -0.05
C ALA A 179 -14.44 0.01 -0.30
N ILE A 180 -14.00 0.76 -1.32
CA ILE A 180 -14.57 2.06 -1.71
C ILE A 180 -15.98 1.86 -2.28
N ASP A 181 -16.16 0.88 -3.16
CA ASP A 181 -17.47 0.59 -3.75
C ASP A 181 -18.45 0.05 -2.69
N ALA A 182 -17.95 -0.81 -1.80
CA ALA A 182 -18.70 -1.28 -0.65
C ALA A 182 -19.09 -0.12 0.28
N TYR A 183 -18.18 0.83 0.50
CA TYR A 183 -18.47 2.04 1.25
C TYR A 183 -19.57 2.84 0.58
N LEU A 184 -19.52 3.11 -0.73
CA LEU A 184 -20.54 3.89 -1.43
C LEU A 184 -21.94 3.26 -1.37
N GLN A 185 -22.03 1.93 -1.44
CA GLN A 185 -23.30 1.19 -1.42
C GLN A 185 -23.84 0.96 0.00
N CYS A 186 -23.01 1.16 1.04
CA CYS A 186 -23.39 1.04 2.43
C CYS A 186 -24.17 2.29 2.90
N SER A 187 -25.40 2.09 3.36
CA SER A 187 -26.27 3.14 3.88
C SER A 187 -26.02 3.37 5.37
N GLU A 188 -25.63 4.60 5.74
CA GLU A 188 -25.31 4.98 7.11
C GLU A 188 -26.49 4.80 8.08
N ALA A 189 -27.73 4.98 7.60
CA ALA A 189 -28.93 4.80 8.40
C ALA A 189 -29.18 3.34 8.86
N PHE A 190 -28.64 2.36 8.13
CA PHE A 190 -28.86 0.94 8.43
C PHE A 190 -27.62 0.23 8.96
N TYR A 191 -26.42 0.70 8.58
CA TYR A 191 -25.14 0.07 8.93
C TYR A 191 -24.08 1.10 9.37
N PRO A 192 -24.34 1.89 10.43
CA PRO A 192 -23.42 2.94 10.86
C PRO A 192 -22.04 2.40 11.27
N ASN A 193 -21.97 1.24 11.93
CA ASN A 193 -20.70 0.66 12.37
C ASN A 193 -19.90 0.11 11.18
N LEU A 194 -20.54 -0.63 10.27
CA LEU A 194 -19.86 -1.17 9.09
C LEU A 194 -19.37 -0.07 8.15
N LYS A 195 -20.12 1.03 8.01
CA LYS A 195 -19.73 2.19 7.21
C LYS A 195 -18.43 2.82 7.73
N ILE A 196 -18.29 2.96 9.05
CA ILE A 196 -17.07 3.47 9.68
C ILE A 196 -15.90 2.51 9.49
N LEU A 197 -16.12 1.20 9.67
CA LEU A 197 -15.08 0.19 9.42
C LEU A 197 -14.59 0.22 7.96
N LEU A 198 -15.51 0.30 6.99
CA LEU A 198 -15.17 0.43 5.57
C LEU A 198 -14.44 1.75 5.27
N LYS A 199 -14.80 2.85 5.94
CA LYS A 199 -14.10 4.13 5.85
C LYS A 199 -12.67 4.01 6.35
N ILE A 200 -12.48 3.44 7.54
CA ILE A 200 -11.16 3.18 8.12
C ILE A 200 -10.34 2.34 7.14
N PHE A 201 -10.86 1.21 6.67
CA PHE A 201 -10.17 0.33 5.74
C PHE A 201 -9.81 1.01 4.41
N SER A 202 -10.67 1.91 3.91
CA SER A 202 -10.40 2.70 2.70
C SER A 202 -9.35 3.79 2.91
N THR A 203 -9.19 4.29 4.14
CA THR A 203 -8.17 5.30 4.48
C THR A 203 -6.83 4.71 4.88
N LEU A 204 -6.79 3.42 5.24
CA LEU A 204 -5.53 2.75 5.54
C LEU A 204 -4.74 2.59 4.24
N PRO A 205 -3.44 2.93 4.25
CA PRO A 205 -2.61 2.78 3.07
C PRO A 205 -2.36 1.28 2.80
N VAL A 206 -3.26 0.64 2.05
CA VAL A 206 -3.05 -0.73 1.52
C VAL A 206 -2.15 -0.66 0.26
N SER A 207 -2.19 0.47 -0.46
CA SER A 207 -1.34 0.79 -1.61
C SER A 207 -0.54 2.08 -1.40
N THR A 208 0.76 2.02 -1.65
CA THR A 208 1.73 3.13 -1.52
C THR A 208 1.60 4.22 -2.58
N SER A 209 0.62 4.17 -3.48
CA SER A 209 0.55 5.08 -4.64
C SER A 209 0.42 6.57 -4.27
N THR A 210 -0.12 6.90 -3.09
CA THR A 210 -0.09 8.30 -2.60
C THR A 210 1.30 8.72 -2.10
N ALA A 211 2.08 7.79 -1.54
CA ALA A 211 3.46 8.02 -1.13
C ALA A 211 4.44 8.02 -2.32
N GLU A 212 4.10 7.44 -3.46
CA GLU A 212 4.96 7.47 -4.66
C GLU A 212 5.24 8.89 -5.15
N ARG A 213 4.26 9.81 -5.05
CA ARG A 213 4.49 11.23 -5.35
C ARG A 213 5.54 11.81 -4.41
N THR A 214 5.42 11.58 -3.11
CA THR A 214 6.36 12.13 -2.12
C THR A 214 7.75 11.49 -2.24
N PHE A 215 7.84 10.19 -2.49
CA PHE A 215 9.11 9.49 -2.74
C PHE A 215 9.76 9.89 -4.07
N SER A 216 8.99 10.10 -5.14
CA SER A 216 9.50 10.61 -6.42
C SER A 216 10.07 12.02 -6.26
N VAL A 217 9.36 12.89 -5.54
CA VAL A 217 9.83 14.23 -5.18
C VAL A 217 11.08 14.16 -4.30
N LEU A 218 11.10 13.29 -3.30
CA LEU A 218 12.27 13.08 -2.47
C LEU A 218 13.46 12.56 -3.28
N LYS A 219 13.25 11.70 -4.29
CA LYS A 219 14.30 11.23 -5.20
C LYS A 219 14.83 12.34 -6.12
N LEU A 220 14.01 13.32 -6.47
CA LEU A 220 14.44 14.52 -7.19
C LEU A 220 15.22 15.48 -6.28
N LEU A 221 14.72 15.72 -5.05
CA LEU A 221 15.33 16.62 -4.06
C LEU A 221 16.62 16.07 -3.46
N LYS A 222 16.60 14.79 -3.06
CA LYS A 222 17.81 13.99 -2.82
C LYS A 222 18.24 13.41 -4.13
N SER A 223 19.00 14.16 -4.91
CA SER A 223 19.77 13.55 -5.99
C SER A 223 20.64 12.45 -5.35
N TYR A 224 20.34 11.18 -5.69
CA TYR A 224 20.91 9.96 -5.09
C TYR A 224 22.44 10.01 -4.92
N LEU A 225 23.13 10.84 -5.72
CA LEU A 225 24.58 10.98 -5.76
C LEU A 225 25.18 12.17 -4.96
N ARG A 226 24.43 13.14 -4.38
CA ARG A 226 25.08 14.40 -3.96
C ARG A 226 24.45 15.31 -2.88
N SER A 227 23.47 14.90 -2.07
CA SER A 227 22.90 15.85 -1.09
C SER A 227 23.71 15.92 0.23
N THR A 228 24.37 17.05 0.51
CA THR A 228 25.01 17.42 1.80
C THR A 228 24.04 18.11 2.78
N MET A 229 22.73 17.94 2.55
CA MET A 229 21.69 18.76 3.13
C MET A 229 21.13 18.17 4.43
N SER A 230 20.94 19.02 5.45
CA SER A 230 20.31 18.62 6.72
C SER A 230 18.86 18.18 6.53
N GLU A 231 18.39 17.23 7.33
CA GLU A 231 17.04 16.67 7.28
C GLU A 231 15.93 17.73 7.39
N ASN A 232 16.09 18.72 8.29
CA ASN A 232 15.12 19.82 8.45
C ASN A 232 14.92 20.62 7.15
N ARG A 233 16.03 20.96 6.48
CA ARG A 233 15.97 21.70 5.22
C ARG A 233 15.33 20.83 4.13
N LEU A 234 15.61 19.52 4.12
CA LEU A 234 15.09 18.57 3.13
C LEU A 234 13.58 18.46 3.24
N ASN A 235 13.09 18.24 4.46
CA ASN A 235 11.66 18.12 4.72
C ASN A 235 10.93 19.42 4.35
N GLY A 236 11.51 20.59 4.64
CA GLY A 236 10.95 21.88 4.22
C GLY A 236 10.81 22.02 2.70
N LEU A 237 11.86 21.67 1.94
CA LEU A 237 11.82 21.71 0.46
C LEU A 237 10.86 20.67 -0.14
N ALA A 238 10.79 19.47 0.45
CA ALA A 238 9.83 18.44 0.05
C ALA A 238 8.39 18.93 0.23
N MET A 239 8.08 19.54 1.38
CA MET A 239 6.76 20.10 1.64
C MET A 239 6.41 21.21 0.65
N MET A 240 7.32 22.16 0.38
CA MET A 240 7.09 23.22 -0.61
C MET A 240 6.83 22.69 -2.03
N TYR A 241 7.52 21.61 -2.42
CA TYR A 241 7.34 21.03 -3.75
C TYR A 241 6.05 20.21 -3.86
N ILE A 242 5.72 19.40 -2.84
CA ILE A 242 4.50 18.57 -2.82
C ILE A 242 3.24 19.45 -2.78
N TYR A 243 3.28 20.53 -2.00
CA TYR A 243 2.16 21.46 -1.81
C TYR A 243 2.34 22.76 -2.60
N ARG A 244 2.85 22.68 -3.84
CA ARG A 244 3.06 23.88 -4.69
C ARG A 244 1.76 24.65 -4.95
N ASP A 245 0.63 23.95 -5.01
CA ASP A 245 -0.68 24.55 -5.30
C ASP A 245 -1.34 25.17 -4.04
N PHE A 246 -0.65 25.14 -2.90
CA PHE A 246 -1.13 25.77 -1.67
C PHE A 246 -0.64 27.22 -1.62
N ASP A 247 -1.56 28.18 -1.70
CA ASP A 247 -1.23 29.61 -1.59
C ASP A 247 -0.78 29.92 -0.16
N VAL A 248 0.52 30.19 -0.01
CA VAL A 248 1.11 30.62 1.26
C VAL A 248 1.00 32.13 1.36
N ASN A 249 0.41 32.63 2.46
CA ASN A 249 0.33 34.06 2.73
C ASN A 249 1.73 34.62 3.04
N ILE A 250 2.26 35.42 2.12
CA ILE A 250 3.62 35.98 2.17
C ILE A 250 3.82 36.83 3.42
N ASP A 251 2.83 37.64 3.80
CA ASP A 251 2.92 38.55 4.95
C ASP A 251 3.08 37.77 6.26
N SER A 252 2.33 36.67 6.40
CA SER A 252 2.43 35.79 7.57
C SER A 252 3.82 35.14 7.70
N VAL A 253 4.46 34.82 6.57
CA VAL A 253 5.80 34.24 6.54
C VAL A 253 6.83 35.31 6.94
N ILE A 254 6.69 36.54 6.45
CA ILE A 254 7.58 37.65 6.80
C ILE A 254 7.53 37.91 8.31
N ASP A 255 6.33 37.96 8.90
CA ASP A 255 6.15 38.15 10.34
C ASP A 255 6.76 37.02 11.17
N GLU A 256 6.63 35.77 10.71
CA GLU A 256 7.23 34.61 11.39
C GLU A 256 8.77 34.63 11.29
N PHE A 257 9.32 35.03 10.15
CA PHE A 257 10.77 35.21 9.97
C PHE A 257 11.32 36.36 10.81
N ALA A 258 10.57 37.45 10.95
CA ALA A 258 10.96 38.60 11.78
C ALA A 258 11.04 38.24 13.27
N LYS A 259 10.22 37.29 13.74
CA LYS A 259 10.26 36.79 15.14
C LYS A 259 11.49 35.94 15.45
N LYS A 260 12.14 35.33 14.45
CA LYS A 260 13.37 34.56 14.66
C LYS A 260 14.59 35.48 14.61
N ASN A 261 15.31 35.57 15.73
CA ASN A 261 16.60 36.27 15.77
C ASN A 261 17.57 35.66 14.74
N ARG A 262 17.92 36.46 13.73
CA ARG A 262 18.98 36.15 12.77
C ARG A 262 20.30 36.01 13.53
N ARG A 263 20.79 34.78 13.70
CA ARG A 263 22.20 34.55 14.03
C ARG A 263 23.03 34.81 12.76
N LEU A 264 23.28 36.08 12.47
CA LEU A 264 24.41 36.45 11.62
C LEU A 264 25.66 36.21 12.48
N VAL A 265 26.24 35.02 12.34
CA VAL A 265 27.58 34.75 12.85
C VAL A 265 28.51 35.48 11.90
N PHE A 266 28.93 36.68 12.29
CA PHE A 266 30.04 37.39 11.66
C PHE A 266 31.37 36.79 12.13
#